data_AF-A0AAW0NKF0-F1
#
_entry.id   AF-A0AAW0NKF0-F1
#
_cell.length_a   1.000
_cell.length_b   1.000
_cell.length_c   1.000
_cell.angle_alpha   90.00
_cell.angle_beta   90.00
_cell.angle_gamma   90.00
#
_symmetry.space_group_name_H-M   'P 1'
#
loop_
_entity.id
_entity.type
_entity.pdbx_description
1 polymer ?
#
loop_
_entity_poly.entity_id
_entity_poly.type
_entity_poly.pdbx_seq_one_letter_code
_entity_poly.pdbx_strand_id
1 'polypeptide(L)' 'MLFCRVTLGKSFLQFSAMKMAHAPPGHHSVIGRPSVNGLAYAEYVIYRGEQAYPEYLITYQIVKPESVAAPAAAAEQKS' A
#
# COMPACT_ATOMS: atom_id res chain seq x y z
N MET A 1 -6.98 5.61 8.79
CA MET A 1 -6.64 4.35 8.07
C MET A 1 -7.37 3.20 8.74
N LEU A 2 -7.82 2.20 7.98
CA LEU A 2 -8.36 0.96 8.55
C LEU A 2 -7.29 -0.12 8.46
N PHE A 3 -7.17 -0.91 9.53
CA PHE A 3 -6.40 -2.15 9.49
C PHE A 3 -7.37 -3.30 9.68
N CYS A 4 -7.57 -4.06 8.59
CA CYS A 4 -8.68 -5.00 8.45
C CYS A 4 -8.20 -6.45 8.59
N ARG A 5 -9.04 -7.32 9.15
CA ARG A 5 -8.98 -8.75 8.87
C ARG A 5 -9.56 -8.99 7.49
N VAL A 6 -8.80 -9.63 6.60
CA VAL A 6 -9.23 -9.94 5.24
C VAL A 6 -9.04 -11.42 4.96
N THR A 7 -10.12 -12.10 4.60
CA THR A 7 -10.10 -13.52 4.23
C THR A 7 -9.77 -13.67 2.76
N LEU A 8 -8.53 -14.07 2.45
CA LEU A 8 -8.05 -14.19 1.07
C LEU A 8 -8.41 -15.53 0.40
N GLY A 9 -8.61 -16.60 1.16
CA GLY A 9 -8.83 -17.94 0.61
C GLY A 9 -7.74 -18.35 -0.39
N LYS A 10 -8.13 -19.06 -1.45
CA LYS A 10 -7.23 -19.31 -2.58
C LYS A 10 -7.05 -18.04 -3.43
N SER A 11 -5.84 -17.50 -3.47
CA SER A 11 -5.51 -16.28 -4.21
C SER A 11 -4.96 -16.56 -5.61
N PHE A 12 -5.43 -15.81 -6.59
CA PHE A 12 -4.86 -15.81 -7.94
C PHE A 12 -3.72 -14.78 -8.01
N LEU A 13 -2.59 -15.17 -8.59
CA LEU A 13 -1.37 -14.37 -8.56
C LEU A 13 -1.15 -13.71 -9.93
N GLN A 14 -0.94 -12.40 -9.92
CA GLN A 14 -0.73 -11.62 -11.13
C GLN A 14 0.25 -10.48 -10.88
N PHE A 15 0.86 -9.89 -11.92
CA PHE A 15 1.79 -8.76 -11.77
C PHE A 15 1.08 -7.39 -11.63
N SER A 16 -0.24 -7.38 -11.75
CA SER A 16 -1.11 -6.24 -11.47
C SER A 16 -2.40 -6.78 -10.88
N ALA A 17 -2.93 -6.10 -9.86
CA ALA A 17 -4.29 -6.32 -9.42
C ALA A 17 -5.25 -5.75 -10.48
N MET A 18 -5.52 -6.52 -11.54
CA MET A 18 -6.45 -6.10 -12.58
C MET A 18 -7.83 -5.80 -11.99
N LYS A 19 -8.48 -4.74 -12.48
CA LYS A 19 -9.90 -4.49 -12.24
C LYS A 19 -10.70 -5.63 -12.86
N MET A 20 -11.14 -6.56 -12.04
CA MET A 20 -12.08 -7.61 -12.42
C MET A 20 -13.41 -7.38 -11.70
N ALA A 21 -14.50 -7.89 -12.26
CA ALA A 21 -15.80 -7.84 -11.59
C ALA A 21 -15.90 -8.86 -10.44
N HIS A 22 -15.19 -9.99 -10.57
CA HIS A 22 -15.20 -11.11 -9.63
C HIS A 22 -13.82 -11.77 -9.56
N ALA A 23 -13.59 -12.59 -8.54
CA ALA A 23 -12.40 -13.43 -8.47
C ALA A 23 -12.39 -14.43 -9.64
N PRO A 24 -11.21 -14.83 -10.16
CA PRO A 24 -11.11 -15.89 -11.16
C PRO A 24 -11.74 -17.19 -10.68
N PRO A 25 -12.21 -18.07 -11.59
CA PRO A 25 -12.80 -19.35 -11.21
C PRO A 25 -11.91 -20.15 -10.24
N GLY A 26 -12.52 -20.65 -9.17
CA GLY A 26 -11.83 -21.39 -8.12
C GLY A 26 -10.97 -20.54 -7.17
N HIS A 27 -10.97 -19.22 -7.30
CA HIS A 27 -10.24 -18.30 -6.43
C HIS A 27 -11.21 -17.38 -5.67
N HIS A 28 -10.70 -16.76 -4.60
CA HIS A 28 -11.47 -15.91 -3.69
C HIS A 28 -10.89 -14.50 -3.61
N SER A 29 -9.66 -14.32 -4.09
CA SER A 29 -8.93 -13.06 -4.11
C SER A 29 -7.92 -13.03 -5.24
N VAL A 30 -7.40 -11.84 -5.51
CA VAL A 30 -6.28 -11.61 -6.42
C VAL A 30 -5.16 -10.91 -5.65
N ILE A 31 -3.92 -11.34 -5.89
CA ILE A 31 -2.72 -10.69 -5.37
C ILE A 31 -1.92 -10.15 -6.55
N GLY A 32 -1.85 -8.82 -6.65
CA GLY A 32 -0.91 -8.11 -7.50
C GLY A 32 0.47 -8.15 -6.86
N ARG A 33 1.42 -8.85 -7.47
CA ARG A 33 2.80 -8.97 -7.01
C ARG A 33 3.66 -7.83 -7.55
N PRO A 34 4.63 -7.33 -6.76
CA PRO A 34 5.62 -6.42 -7.27
C PRO A 34 6.40 -7.02 -8.44
N SER A 35 6.75 -6.19 -9.41
CA SER A 35 7.60 -6.58 -10.54
C SER A 35 8.37 -5.39 -11.09
N VAL A 36 9.47 -5.67 -11.79
CA VAL A 36 10.19 -4.66 -12.57
C VAL A 36 9.21 -4.05 -13.58
N ASN A 37 9.11 -2.72 -13.61
CA ASN A 37 8.15 -1.95 -14.42
C ASN A 37 6.66 -2.21 -14.13
N GLY A 38 6.33 -2.87 -13.02
CA GLY A 38 4.95 -3.11 -12.58
C GLY A 38 4.67 -2.47 -11.22
N LEU A 39 3.95 -3.18 -10.37
CA LEU A 39 3.66 -2.72 -9.02
C LEU A 39 4.96 -2.58 -8.19
N ALA A 40 5.06 -1.49 -7.41
CA ALA A 40 6.15 -1.32 -6.45
C ALA A 40 5.92 -2.14 -5.17
N TYR A 41 4.66 -2.28 -4.75
CA TYR A 41 4.25 -3.02 -3.56
C TYR A 41 3.11 -3.98 -3.90
N ALA A 42 2.90 -4.99 -3.05
CA ALA A 42 1.82 -5.94 -3.27
C ALA A 42 0.44 -5.28 -3.07
N GLU A 43 -0.51 -5.64 -3.91
CA GLU A 43 -1.91 -5.22 -3.79
C GLU A 43 -2.81 -6.44 -3.64
N TYR A 44 -3.78 -6.36 -2.72
CA TYR A 44 -4.69 -7.45 -2.41
C TYR A 44 -6.12 -7.03 -2.75
N VAL A 45 -6.80 -7.83 -3.57
CA VAL A 45 -8.18 -7.56 -4.01
C VAL A 45 -9.10 -8.71 -3.61
N ILE A 46 -10.19 -8.35 -2.95
CA ILE A 46 -11.35 -9.20 -2.69
C ILE A 46 -12.55 -8.65 -3.46
N TYR A 47 -13.51 -9.51 -3.78
CA TYR A 47 -14.66 -9.16 -4.63
C TYR A 47 -16.00 -9.24 -3.90
N ARG A 48 -15.96 -9.49 -2.59
CA ARG A 48 -17.11 -9.60 -1.70
C ARG A 48 -16.82 -8.83 -0.41
N GLY A 49 -17.74 -7.96 0.00
CA GLY A 49 -17.56 -7.11 1.17
C GLY A 49 -17.40 -7.92 2.46
N GLU A 50 -18.13 -9.04 2.57
CA GLU A 50 -18.10 -9.94 3.72
C GLU A 50 -16.74 -10.62 3.96
N GLN A 51 -15.80 -10.57 3.00
CA GLN A 51 -14.44 -11.08 3.20
C GLN A 51 -13.55 -10.15 4.03
N ALA A 52 -13.96 -8.89 4.26
CA ALA A 52 -13.20 -7.94 5.07
C ALA A 52 -14.00 -7.47 6.29
N TYR A 53 -13.34 -7.49 7.44
CA TYR A 53 -13.84 -6.90 8.67
C TYR A 53 -12.91 -5.75 9.10
N PRO A 54 -13.42 -4.51 9.24
CA PRO A 54 -12.62 -3.36 9.68
C PRO A 54 -12.33 -3.46 11.18
N GLU A 55 -11.29 -4.23 11.52
CA GLU A 55 -10.99 -4.56 12.92
C GLU A 55 -10.46 -3.36 13.70
N TYR A 56 -9.63 -2.52 13.09
CA TYR A 56 -9.04 -1.36 13.74
C TYR A 56 -9.20 -0.08 12.92
N LEU A 57 -9.52 1.02 13.60
CA LEU A 57 -9.50 2.38 13.07
C LEU A 57 -8.29 3.14 13.65
N ILE A 58 -7.40 3.56 12.76
CA ILE A 58 -6.16 4.26 13.10
C ILE A 58 -6.30 5.74 12.73
N THR A 59 -6.20 6.61 13.73
CA THR A 59 -6.08 8.07 13.58
C THR A 59 -4.61 8.43 13.60
N TYR A 60 -4.14 9.18 12.59
CA TYR A 60 -2.72 9.53 12.46
C TYR A 60 -2.54 10.87 11.74
N GLN A 61 -1.32 11.40 11.82
CA GLN A 61 -0.87 12.55 11.04
C GLN A 61 0.35 12.15 10.22
N ILE A 62 0.41 12.60 8.98
CA ILE A 62 1.62 12.45 8.16
C ILE A 62 2.58 13.55 8.61
N VAL A 63 3.73 13.14 9.14
CA VAL A 63 4.75 14.06 9.66
C VAL A 63 5.65 14.49 8.51
N LYS A 64 5.82 15.81 8.34
CA LYS A 64 6.82 16.36 7.41
C LYS A 64 8.21 15.91 7.90
N PRO A 65 9.04 15.28 7.06
CA PRO A 65 10.42 14.98 7.43
C PRO A 65 11.14 16.26 7.84
N GLU A 66 11.91 16.20 8.93
CA GLU A 66 12.81 17.30 9.26
C GLU A 66 13.81 17.43 8.11
N SER A 67 13.90 18.64 7.54
CA SER A 67 14.99 18.96 6.63
C SER A 67 16.27 18.73 7.41
N VAL A 68 17.11 17.79 6.98
CA VAL A 68 18.52 17.80 7.40
C VAL A 68 19.06 19.13 6.90
N ALA A 69 19.04 20.14 7.77
CA ALA A 69 19.59 21.44 7.46
C ALA A 69 21.06 21.17 7.08
N ALA A 70 21.37 21.34 5.80
CA ALA A 70 22.74 21.52 5.38
C ALA A 70 23.31 22.62 6.31
N PRO A 71 24.46 22.39 6.97
CA PRO A 71 24.99 23.35 7.91
C PRO A 71 25.04 24.70 7.22
N ALA A 72 24.39 25.69 7.83
CA ALA A 72 24.38 27.06 7.36
C ALA A 72 25.83 27.44 7.05
N ALA A 73 26.12 27.68 5.78
CA ALA A 73 27.40 28.26 5.38
C ALA A 73 27.55 29.54 6.19
N ALA A 74 28.46 29.50 7.16
CA ALA A 74 28.73 30.60 8.06
C ALA A 74 29.03 31.85 7.21
N ALA A 75 28.24 32.88 7.43
CA ALA A 75 28.60 34.23 7.02
C ALA A 75 29.81 34.66 7.85
N GLU A 76 30.94 34.98 7.21
CA GLU A 76 31.97 35.84 7.81
C GLU A 76 32.83 36.57 6.75
N GLN A 77 32.36 37.75 6.35
CA GLN A 77 33.04 39.05 6.47
C GLN A 77 34.59 39.11 6.28
N LYS A 78 35.07 39.75 5.20
CA LYS A 78 36.25 40.67 5.29
C LYS A 78 36.39 41.63 4.08
N SER A 79 36.38 42.92 4.45
CA SER A 79 36.93 44.17 3.87
C SER A 79 36.79 44.52 2.39
#